data_AF-A0A959G916-F1
#
_entry.id   AF-A0A959G916-F1
#
_cell.length_a   1.000
_cell.length_b   1.000
_cell.length_c   1.000
_cell.angle_alpha   90.00
_cell.angle_beta   90.00
_cell.angle_gamma   90.00
#
_symmetry.space_group_name_H-M   'P 1'
#
loop_
_entity.id
_entity.type
_entity.pdbx_description
1 polymer ?
#
loop_
_entity_poly.entity_id
_entity_poly.type
_entity_poly.pdbx_seq_one_letter_code
_entity_poly.pdbx_strand_id
1 'polypeptide(L)'
;MPKILVHLACLLFIIDISSAQTIDQLRVNDYQNLTKGVKNFPLVTTTPNHSNFHFWLDQRNGSSQLFAQHTNAANEQIGANFSISSPSDPVEFRNYSAVANSDTSALVAWVIYGENSRELHINQFNYYGVKKYVSDIVITLGPSAFQVNPKLLLYDNGDFAINDHPLAYLTFPNQVSSSVATINLSN
;
A
#
# COMPACT_ATOMS: atom_id res chain seq x y z
N MET A 1 7.50 -35.40 -69.81
CA MET A 1 7.67 -33.93 -69.79
C MET A 1 6.35 -33.32 -70.24
N PRO A 2 5.77 -32.28 -69.61
CA PRO A 2 6.46 -31.16 -68.94
C PRO A 2 5.84 -30.64 -67.59
N LYS A 3 6.62 -29.73 -66.98
CA LYS A 3 6.27 -28.59 -66.09
C LYS A 3 5.87 -28.84 -64.62
N ILE A 4 6.91 -28.73 -63.80
CA ILE A 4 6.95 -28.27 -62.41
C ILE A 4 6.03 -27.05 -62.19
N LEU A 5 5.17 -27.13 -61.18
CA LEU A 5 4.63 -25.94 -60.51
C LEU A 5 4.77 -26.16 -58.99
N VAL A 6 5.85 -25.64 -58.42
CA VAL A 6 6.02 -25.48 -56.98
C VAL A 6 5.04 -24.39 -56.54
N HIS A 7 4.08 -24.73 -55.69
CA HIS A 7 3.35 -23.72 -54.91
C HIS A 7 3.79 -23.84 -53.45
N LEU A 8 4.76 -23.00 -53.12
CA LEU A 8 5.22 -22.70 -51.78
C LEU A 8 4.16 -21.80 -51.13
N ALA A 9 3.20 -22.39 -50.42
CA ALA A 9 2.32 -21.63 -49.54
C ALA A 9 3.04 -21.38 -48.21
N CYS A 10 3.98 -20.44 -48.19
CA CYS A 10 4.45 -19.85 -46.94
C CYS A 10 3.30 -19.03 -46.36
N LEU A 11 2.59 -19.62 -45.40
CA LEU A 11 1.60 -18.94 -44.59
C LEU A 11 2.33 -17.94 -43.69
N LEU A 12 2.46 -16.70 -44.16
CA LEU A 12 2.95 -15.59 -43.36
C LEU A 12 1.85 -15.21 -42.37
N PHE A 13 1.96 -15.68 -41.11
CA PHE A 13 1.19 -15.11 -40.02
C PHE A 13 1.72 -13.70 -39.75
N ILE A 14 1.12 -12.70 -40.41
CA ILE A 14 1.23 -11.33 -39.97
C ILE A 14 0.35 -11.24 -38.72
N ILE A 15 0.97 -11.30 -37.55
CA ILE A 15 0.32 -10.85 -36.32
C ILE A 15 0.12 -9.35 -36.54
N ASP A 16 -1.13 -8.96 -36.77
CA ASP A 16 -1.52 -7.57 -36.81
C ASP A 16 -1.44 -7.01 -35.39
N ILE A 17 -0.36 -6.26 -35.10
CA ILE A 17 -0.16 -5.59 -33.81
C ILE A 17 -0.84 -4.19 -33.84
N SER A 18 -1.66 -3.88 -34.86
CA SER A 18 -2.35 -2.57 -34.94
C SER A 18 -3.41 -2.35 -33.86
N SER A 19 -3.78 -3.40 -33.12
CA SER A 19 -4.56 -3.30 -31.88
C SER A 19 -3.68 -3.43 -30.62
N ALA A 20 -2.47 -2.88 -30.62
CA ALA A 20 -1.81 -2.55 -29.37
C ALA A 20 -2.74 -1.59 -28.61
N GLN A 21 -3.62 -2.18 -27.80
CA GLN A 21 -4.52 -1.49 -26.92
C GLN A 21 -3.61 -0.57 -26.11
N THR A 22 -3.74 0.75 -26.32
CA THR A 22 -3.27 1.69 -25.33
C THR A 22 -3.91 1.24 -24.05
N ILE A 23 -3.12 0.63 -23.17
CA ILE A 23 -3.55 0.35 -21.82
C ILE A 23 -3.88 1.73 -21.28
N ASP A 24 -5.17 2.06 -21.19
CA ASP A 24 -5.60 3.28 -20.55
C ASP A 24 -4.92 3.30 -19.19
N GLN A 25 -4.01 4.24 -18.99
CA GLN A 25 -3.31 4.37 -17.73
C GLN A 25 -4.36 4.71 -16.69
N LEU A 26 -4.70 3.74 -15.84
CA LEU A 26 -5.65 3.99 -14.77
C LEU A 26 -5.06 5.03 -13.81
N ARG A 27 -5.63 6.22 -13.85
CA ARG A 27 -5.32 7.27 -12.88
C ARG A 27 -6.09 6.99 -11.59
N VAL A 28 -5.41 6.42 -10.60
CA VAL A 28 -5.98 6.19 -9.25
C VAL A 28 -5.98 7.45 -8.38
N ASN A 29 -5.04 8.38 -8.61
CA ASN A 29 -4.97 9.63 -7.85
C ASN A 29 -5.79 10.76 -8.53
N ASP A 30 -6.68 11.40 -7.78
CA ASP A 30 -7.55 12.52 -8.18
C ASP A 30 -6.81 13.88 -8.25
N TYR A 31 -5.53 13.96 -7.88
CA TYR A 31 -4.81 15.23 -7.79
C TYR A 31 -4.57 15.91 -9.14
N GLN A 32 -5.25 17.03 -9.38
CA GLN A 32 -5.30 17.73 -10.67
C GLN A 32 -4.08 18.60 -11.00
N ASN A 33 -3.25 18.96 -10.03
CA ASN A 33 -2.09 19.86 -10.25
C ASN A 33 -0.78 19.06 -10.37
N LEU A 34 -0.43 18.60 -11.57
CA LEU A 34 0.77 17.79 -11.80
C LEU A 34 2.11 18.45 -11.44
N THR A 35 2.12 19.74 -11.10
CA THR A 35 3.33 20.56 -10.85
C THR A 35 3.68 20.73 -9.37
N LYS A 36 2.81 20.33 -8.43
CA LYS A 36 3.06 20.48 -6.98
C LYS A 36 2.73 19.21 -6.23
N GLY A 37 3.71 18.35 -5.99
CA GLY A 37 3.54 17.33 -4.97
C GLY A 37 4.37 16.11 -5.25
N VAL A 38 5.14 15.70 -4.26
CA VAL A 38 5.83 14.43 -4.29
C VAL A 38 4.80 13.31 -4.25
N LYS A 39 4.59 12.63 -5.39
CA LYS A 39 3.78 11.42 -5.52
C LYS A 39 4.70 10.22 -5.48
N ASN A 40 5.28 9.93 -4.32
CA ASN A 40 6.31 8.91 -4.21
C ASN A 40 5.83 7.68 -3.47
N PHE A 41 6.49 6.57 -3.79
CA PHE A 41 6.38 5.28 -3.10
C PHE A 41 5.01 4.64 -3.17
N PRO A 42 4.38 4.47 -4.35
CA PRO A 42 3.11 3.77 -4.42
C PRO A 42 3.26 2.35 -3.86
N LEU A 43 2.25 1.92 -3.13
CA LEU A 43 2.09 0.55 -2.68
C LEU A 43 0.74 0.04 -3.16
N VAL A 44 0.69 -1.20 -3.62
CA VAL A 44 -0.56 -1.87 -3.98
C VAL A 44 -0.62 -3.18 -3.21
N THR A 45 -1.79 -3.48 -2.65
CA THR A 45 -2.10 -4.82 -2.11
C THR A 45 -3.36 -5.33 -2.79
N THR A 46 -3.34 -6.62 -3.12
CA THR A 46 -4.46 -7.30 -3.78
C THR A 46 -5.22 -8.12 -2.74
N THR A 47 -6.54 -8.09 -2.80
CA THR A 47 -7.43 -8.87 -1.95
C THR A 47 -7.68 -10.27 -2.55
N PRO A 48 -8.26 -11.22 -1.80
CA PRO A 48 -8.60 -12.54 -2.32
C PRO A 48 -9.49 -12.54 -3.57
N ASN A 49 -10.43 -11.59 -3.70
CA ASN A 49 -11.27 -11.42 -4.89
C ASN A 49 -10.63 -10.65 -6.06
N HIS A 50 -9.31 -10.43 -6.03
CA HIS A 50 -8.54 -9.67 -7.02
C HIS A 50 -8.87 -8.16 -7.12
N SER A 51 -9.61 -7.61 -6.16
CA SER A 51 -9.68 -6.15 -5.98
C SER A 51 -8.34 -5.64 -5.42
N ASN A 52 -8.07 -4.34 -5.54
CA ASN A 52 -6.80 -3.75 -5.13
C ASN A 52 -7.01 -2.52 -4.26
N PHE A 53 -6.21 -2.39 -3.21
CA PHE A 53 -5.98 -1.13 -2.52
C PHE A 53 -4.67 -0.51 -3.01
N HIS A 54 -4.76 0.74 -3.44
CA HIS A 54 -3.63 1.57 -3.85
C HIS A 54 -3.35 2.56 -2.75
N PHE A 55 -2.08 2.75 -2.39
CA PHE A 55 -1.63 3.69 -1.38
C PHE A 55 -0.55 4.58 -1.94
N TRP A 56 -0.56 5.86 -1.58
CA TRP A 56 0.46 6.81 -2.00
C TRP A 56 0.58 7.97 -1.00
N LEU A 57 1.75 8.59 -0.98
CA LEU A 57 1.90 9.90 -0.34
C LEU A 57 1.49 11.01 -1.30
N ASP A 58 0.73 11.97 -0.79
CA ASP A 58 0.29 13.14 -1.52
C ASP A 58 0.56 14.41 -0.70
N GLN A 59 1.19 15.40 -1.32
CA GLN A 59 1.59 16.67 -0.70
C GLN A 59 0.72 17.86 -1.15
N ARG A 60 -0.48 17.60 -1.70
CA ARG A 60 -1.38 18.65 -2.20
C ARG A 60 -1.73 19.75 -1.19
N ASN A 61 -1.66 19.44 0.10
CA ASN A 61 -2.04 20.31 1.21
C ASN A 61 -0.83 20.90 1.96
N GLY A 62 0.38 20.83 1.40
CA GLY A 62 1.60 21.37 2.01
C GLY A 62 2.29 20.44 3.02
N SER A 63 1.58 19.42 3.53
CA SER A 63 2.16 18.29 4.27
C SER A 63 1.95 16.98 3.51
N SER A 64 2.87 16.03 3.70
CA SER A 64 2.79 14.69 3.10
C SER A 64 1.78 13.84 3.85
N GLN A 65 0.68 13.49 3.19
CA GLN A 65 -0.38 12.68 3.76
C GLN A 65 -0.45 11.34 3.04
N LEU A 66 -0.75 10.27 3.78
CA LEU A 66 -0.96 8.95 3.23
C LEU A 66 -2.41 8.83 2.76
N PHE A 67 -2.61 8.52 1.49
CA PHE A 67 -3.92 8.31 0.87
C PHE A 67 -4.08 6.87 0.42
N ALA A 68 -5.33 6.46 0.23
CA ALA A 68 -5.68 5.23 -0.44
C ALA A 68 -6.88 5.35 -1.38
N GLN A 69 -6.95 4.39 -2.32
CA GLN A 69 -8.07 4.16 -3.23
C GLN A 69 -8.30 2.65 -3.36
N HIS A 70 -9.55 2.23 -3.39
CA HIS A 70 -9.92 0.85 -3.69
C HIS A 70 -10.38 0.71 -5.14
N THR A 71 -10.02 -0.39 -5.79
CA THR A 71 -10.45 -0.71 -7.16
C THR A 71 -10.91 -2.15 -7.21
N ASN A 72 -11.92 -2.46 -8.02
CA ASN A 72 -12.37 -3.83 -8.23
C ASN A 72 -11.38 -4.62 -9.13
N ALA A 73 -11.69 -5.88 -9.42
CA ALA A 73 -10.86 -6.74 -10.26
C ALA A 73 -10.74 -6.28 -11.74
N ALA A 74 -11.67 -5.43 -12.20
CA ALA A 74 -11.58 -4.76 -13.50
C ALA A 74 -10.79 -3.43 -13.43
N ASN A 75 -10.19 -3.13 -12.28
CA ASN A 75 -9.51 -1.88 -11.95
C ASN A 75 -10.43 -0.64 -11.98
N GLU A 76 -11.74 -0.79 -11.83
CA GLU A 76 -12.66 0.32 -11.67
C GLU A 76 -12.63 0.82 -10.22
N GLN A 77 -12.63 2.14 -10.02
CA GLN A 77 -12.60 2.74 -8.68
C GLN A 77 -13.89 2.43 -7.90
N ILE A 78 -13.72 1.95 -6.66
CA ILE A 78 -14.81 1.79 -5.69
C ILE A 78 -14.67 2.91 -4.66
N GLY A 79 -15.66 3.81 -4.60
CA GLY A 79 -15.62 4.96 -3.69
C GLY A 79 -14.60 6.02 -4.13
N ALA A 80 -14.41 7.02 -3.25
CA ALA A 80 -13.46 8.11 -3.47
C ALA A 80 -12.13 7.85 -2.75
N ASN A 81 -11.08 8.56 -3.19
CA ASN A 81 -9.80 8.59 -2.48
C ASN A 81 -10.03 9.04 -1.04
N PHE A 82 -9.38 8.37 -0.08
CA PHE A 82 -9.50 8.71 1.33
C PHE A 82 -8.12 8.88 1.99
N SER A 83 -8.06 9.78 2.96
CA SER A 83 -6.84 10.03 3.74
C SER A 83 -6.75 9.03 4.89
N ILE A 84 -5.59 8.41 5.04
CA ILE A 84 -5.24 7.53 6.17
C ILE A 84 -4.65 8.36 7.32
N SER A 85 -3.82 9.36 7.00
CA SER A 85 -3.21 10.25 7.99
C SER A 85 -3.85 11.65 8.02
N SER A 86 -3.68 12.36 9.13
CA SER A 86 -4.15 13.74 9.31
C SER A 86 -3.18 14.76 8.68
N PRO A 87 -3.63 15.95 8.26
CA PRO A 87 -2.75 17.04 7.87
C PRO A 87 -1.74 17.46 8.96
N SER A 88 -2.12 17.30 10.23
CA SER A 88 -1.26 17.57 11.40
C SER A 88 -0.17 16.53 11.61
N ASP A 89 -0.30 15.36 10.96
CA ASP A 89 0.50 14.18 11.23
C ASP A 89 1.20 13.73 9.93
N PRO A 90 2.23 14.48 9.49
CA PRO A 90 2.87 14.21 8.22
C PRO A 90 3.54 12.84 8.23
N VAL A 91 3.30 12.08 7.16
CA VAL A 91 3.96 10.78 6.93
C VAL A 91 5.14 11.01 5.99
N GLU A 92 6.34 10.72 6.47
CA GLU A 92 7.56 10.84 5.67
C GLU A 92 7.80 9.62 4.75
N PHE A 93 8.76 9.78 3.84
CA PHE A 93 9.08 8.87 2.76
C PHE A 93 9.25 7.39 3.18
N ARG A 94 8.52 6.48 2.52
CA ARG A 94 8.56 5.01 2.72
C ARG A 94 8.18 4.53 4.13
N ASN A 95 7.58 5.37 4.95
CA ASN A 95 7.31 5.03 6.34
C ASN A 95 5.89 4.51 6.53
N TYR A 96 5.47 3.62 5.64
CA TYR A 96 4.20 2.95 5.74
C TYR A 96 4.23 1.57 5.08
N SER A 97 3.32 0.72 5.51
CA SER A 97 3.08 -0.61 4.97
C SER A 97 1.59 -0.91 5.08
N ALA A 98 1.07 -1.69 4.15
CA ALA A 98 -0.30 -2.10 4.13
C ALA A 98 -0.41 -3.53 3.62
N VAL A 99 -1.42 -4.25 4.11
CA VAL A 99 -1.78 -5.60 3.66
C VAL A 99 -3.30 -5.68 3.55
N ALA A 100 -3.79 -6.34 2.51
CA ALA A 100 -5.21 -6.67 2.42
C ALA A 100 -5.57 -7.61 3.58
N ASN A 101 -6.60 -7.25 4.34
CA ASN A 101 -7.13 -8.10 5.42
C ASN A 101 -8.36 -8.89 4.97
N SER A 102 -9.14 -8.33 4.04
CA SER A 102 -10.28 -9.00 3.42
C SER A 102 -10.54 -8.37 2.06
N ASP A 103 -11.56 -8.85 1.36
CA ASP A 103 -12.09 -8.22 0.14
C ASP A 103 -12.52 -6.76 0.31
N THR A 104 -12.74 -6.34 1.56
CA THR A 104 -13.32 -5.04 1.88
C THR A 104 -12.44 -4.20 2.80
N SER A 105 -11.26 -4.67 3.20
CA SER A 105 -10.44 -3.96 4.16
C SER A 105 -8.94 -4.21 4.02
N ALA A 106 -8.15 -3.23 4.46
CA ALA A 106 -6.71 -3.31 4.55
C ALA A 106 -6.23 -2.89 5.95
N LEU A 107 -5.26 -3.60 6.49
CA LEU A 107 -4.51 -3.17 7.67
C LEU A 107 -3.35 -2.29 7.20
N VAL A 108 -3.19 -1.12 7.81
CA VAL A 108 -2.19 -0.13 7.43
C VAL A 108 -1.40 0.27 8.66
N ALA A 109 -0.08 0.30 8.51
CA ALA A 109 0.85 0.85 9.48
C ALA A 109 1.59 2.02 8.87
N TRP A 110 1.73 3.12 9.60
CA TRP A 110 2.47 4.30 9.15
C TRP A 110 3.16 4.97 10.32
N VAL A 111 4.25 5.70 10.05
CA VAL A 111 4.96 6.44 11.09
C VAL A 111 4.68 7.93 10.99
N ILE A 112 4.38 8.50 12.15
CA ILE A 112 4.24 9.94 12.36
C ILE A 112 5.49 10.45 13.07
N TYR A 113 5.99 11.59 12.59
CA TYR A 113 7.19 12.23 13.10
C TYR A 113 6.80 13.37 14.05
N GLY A 114 7.18 13.22 15.31
CA GLY A 114 7.20 14.30 16.28
C GLY A 114 8.56 14.99 16.32
N GLU A 115 8.65 16.09 17.07
CA GLU A 115 9.90 16.87 17.22
C GLU A 115 11.04 16.02 17.83
N ASN A 116 10.71 15.10 18.75
CA ASN A 116 11.67 14.25 19.46
C ASN A 116 11.21 12.79 19.60
N SER A 117 10.17 12.41 18.87
CA SER A 117 9.57 11.08 18.94
C SER A 117 9.15 10.61 17.56
N ARG A 118 9.03 9.29 17.44
CA ARG A 118 8.38 8.65 16.30
C ARG A 118 7.30 7.74 16.83
N GLU A 119 6.15 7.79 16.19
CA GLU A 119 5.00 6.99 16.59
C GLU A 119 4.61 6.12 15.43
N LEU A 120 4.57 4.81 15.66
CA LEU A 120 4.07 3.84 14.70
C LEU A 120 2.58 3.67 14.95
N HIS A 121 1.77 4.13 14.00
CA HIS A 121 0.32 4.04 14.03
C HIS A 121 -0.13 2.87 13.18
N ILE A 122 -1.15 2.16 13.67
CA ILE A 122 -1.73 1.02 12.98
C ILE A 122 -3.25 1.13 13.07
N ASN A 123 -3.92 0.96 11.93
CA ASN A 123 -5.37 0.83 11.89
C ASN A 123 -5.81 0.00 10.69
N GLN A 124 -7.02 -0.54 10.75
CA GLN A 124 -7.66 -1.23 9.64
C GLN A 124 -8.73 -0.32 9.04
N PHE A 125 -8.70 -0.16 7.73
CA PHE A 125 -9.64 0.67 6.99
C PHE A 125 -10.49 -0.20 6.08
N ASN A 126 -11.78 0.08 5.99
CA ASN A 126 -12.59 -0.45 4.89
C ASN A 126 -12.35 0.32 3.59
N TYR A 127 -12.92 -0.14 2.48
CA TYR A 127 -12.77 0.53 1.18
C TYR A 127 -13.44 1.91 1.06
N TYR A 128 -14.22 2.34 2.05
CA TYR A 128 -14.73 3.71 2.18
C TYR A 128 -13.85 4.60 3.08
N GLY A 129 -12.71 4.10 3.57
CA GLY A 129 -11.83 4.82 4.49
C GLY A 129 -12.31 4.89 5.94
N VAL A 130 -13.29 4.07 6.32
CA VAL A 130 -13.76 4.00 7.71
C VAL A 130 -12.81 3.13 8.53
N LYS A 131 -12.28 3.69 9.63
CA LYS A 131 -11.44 2.98 10.60
C LYS A 131 -12.23 1.89 11.33
N LYS A 132 -11.61 0.74 11.55
CA LYS A 132 -12.13 -0.32 12.43
C LYS A 132 -11.95 0.07 13.90
N TYR A 133 -10.79 0.64 14.24
CA TYR A 133 -10.50 1.09 15.60
C TYR A 133 -10.80 2.58 15.72
N VAL A 134 -11.55 2.96 16.75
CA VAL A 134 -11.92 4.36 17.05
C VAL A 134 -10.67 5.24 17.19
N SER A 135 -9.58 4.67 17.70
CA SER A 135 -8.26 5.28 17.78
C SER A 135 -7.24 4.36 17.15
N ASP A 136 -6.14 4.93 16.64
CA ASP A 136 -5.04 4.13 16.12
C ASP A 136 -4.38 3.35 17.24
N ILE A 137 -3.89 2.15 16.92
CA ILE A 137 -2.95 1.46 17.79
C ILE A 137 -1.61 2.18 17.62
N VAL A 138 -1.10 2.74 18.71
CA VAL A 138 0.13 3.54 18.70
C VAL A 138 1.24 2.80 19.44
N ILE A 139 2.37 2.61 18.77
CA ILE A 139 3.62 2.13 19.37
C ILE A 139 4.61 3.29 19.36
N THR A 140 4.93 3.80 20.55
CA THR A 140 5.91 4.88 20.70
C THR A 140 7.33 4.34 20.60
N LEU A 141 8.13 4.93 19.72
CA LEU A 141 9.53 4.59 19.55
C LEU A 141 10.40 5.63 20.28
N GLY A 142 11.43 5.15 20.99
CA GLY A 142 12.36 6.02 21.71
C GLY A 142 13.17 6.93 20.77
N PRO A 143 13.79 8.00 21.30
CA PRO A 143 14.48 9.04 20.51
C PRO A 143 15.68 8.54 19.69
N SER A 144 16.19 7.33 19.95
CA SER A 144 17.31 6.71 19.21
C SER A 144 16.87 5.82 18.04
N ALA A 145 15.57 5.67 17.79
CA ALA A 145 15.01 4.88 16.70
C ALA A 145 15.08 5.65 15.36
N PHE A 146 16.25 5.63 14.71
CA PHE A 146 16.50 6.44 13.51
C PHE A 146 16.01 5.85 12.19
N GLN A 147 15.69 4.56 12.14
CA GLN A 147 15.07 3.95 10.97
C GLN A 147 13.63 3.59 11.29
N VAL A 148 12.76 3.88 10.32
CA VAL A 148 11.37 3.44 10.35
C VAL A 148 11.03 3.00 8.93
N ASN A 149 10.51 1.80 8.78
CA ASN A 149 10.05 1.24 7.51
C ASN A 149 9.21 0.02 7.87
N PRO A 150 8.00 0.25 8.43
CA PRO A 150 7.22 -0.83 8.98
C PRO A 150 6.98 -1.89 7.90
N LYS A 151 7.03 -3.16 8.31
CA LYS A 151 6.68 -4.30 7.48
C LYS A 151 5.59 -5.06 8.20
N LEU A 152 4.38 -4.98 7.66
CA LEU A 152 3.25 -5.76 8.12
C LEU A 152 3.26 -7.15 7.49
N LEU A 153 2.93 -8.14 8.30
CA LEU A 153 2.55 -9.49 7.92
C LEU A 153 1.23 -9.81 8.61
N LEU A 154 0.23 -10.27 7.87
CA LEU A 154 -1.05 -10.72 8.41
C LEU A 154 -1.09 -12.24 8.43
N TYR A 155 -1.58 -12.80 9.53
CA TYR A 155 -1.82 -14.23 9.68
C TYR A 155 -3.28 -14.57 9.37
N ASP A 156 -3.55 -15.82 8.97
CA ASP A 156 -4.90 -16.28 8.59
C ASP A 156 -5.95 -16.15 9.71
N ASN A 157 -5.50 -16.11 10.97
CA ASN A 157 -6.37 -15.92 12.13
C ASN A 157 -6.71 -14.44 12.41
N GLY A 158 -6.22 -13.51 11.59
CA GLY A 158 -6.43 -12.06 11.74
C GLY A 158 -5.43 -11.36 12.67
N ASP A 159 -4.50 -12.11 13.29
CA ASP A 159 -3.36 -11.51 13.97
C ASP A 159 -2.38 -10.92 12.96
N PHE A 160 -1.52 -10.02 13.42
CA PHE A 160 -0.45 -9.49 12.57
C PHE A 160 0.87 -9.40 13.31
N ALA A 161 1.94 -9.53 12.54
CA ALA A 161 3.28 -9.18 12.95
C ALA A 161 3.69 -7.88 12.27
N ILE A 162 4.34 -7.01 13.04
CA ILE A 162 4.99 -5.83 12.50
C ILE A 162 6.47 -5.87 12.84
N ASN A 163 7.30 -5.70 11.82
CA ASN A 163 8.72 -5.44 11.99
C ASN A 163 8.97 -3.97 11.65
N ASP A 164 9.55 -3.25 12.58
CA ASP A 164 10.11 -1.94 12.34
C ASP A 164 11.60 -1.95 12.69
N HIS A 165 12.44 -1.44 11.79
CA HIS A 165 13.88 -1.42 11.98
C HIS A 165 14.26 -0.17 12.77
N PRO A 166 14.22 -0.18 14.10
CA PRO A 166 15.49 -0.13 14.84
C PRO A 166 15.44 -0.96 16.13
N LEU A 167 16.52 -0.94 16.91
CA LEU A 167 16.66 -1.54 18.25
C LEU A 167 15.55 -1.07 19.23
N ALA A 168 14.31 -1.53 19.07
CA ALA A 168 13.23 -1.23 19.99
C ALA A 168 13.30 -2.20 21.17
N TYR A 169 13.52 -1.66 22.36
CA TYR A 169 13.31 -2.37 23.61
C TYR A 169 11.80 -2.58 23.79
N LEU A 170 11.30 -3.73 23.36
CA LEU A 170 10.04 -4.25 23.91
C LEU A 170 10.36 -4.70 25.34
N THR A 171 10.11 -3.87 26.35
CA THR A 171 10.10 -4.33 27.74
C THR A 171 8.87 -5.20 27.98
N PHE A 172 8.94 -6.44 27.51
CA PHE A 172 8.31 -7.59 28.17
C PHE A 172 9.44 -8.40 28.80
N PRO A 173 9.25 -9.01 29.98
CA PRO A 173 10.31 -9.75 30.63
C PRO A 173 10.66 -10.98 29.78
N ASN A 174 11.80 -10.88 29.09
CA ASN A 174 12.49 -11.90 28.29
C ASN A 174 11.98 -12.10 26.85
N GLN A 175 12.70 -11.57 25.84
CA GLN A 175 13.27 -12.26 24.65
C GLN A 175 13.76 -11.25 23.57
N VAL A 176 14.55 -11.76 22.61
CA VAL A 176 15.73 -11.17 21.94
C VAL A 176 15.48 -10.15 20.81
N SER A 177 16.53 -9.36 20.53
CA SER A 177 16.73 -8.32 19.52
C SER A 177 16.36 -8.68 18.07
N SER A 178 15.10 -8.49 17.74
CA SER A 178 14.55 -7.98 16.49
C SER A 178 13.08 -7.76 16.81
N SER A 179 12.59 -6.52 16.80
CA SER A 179 11.29 -6.16 17.37
C SER A 179 10.14 -6.57 16.45
N VAL A 180 9.94 -7.89 16.32
CA VAL A 180 8.69 -8.45 15.80
C VAL A 180 7.68 -8.38 16.94
N ALA A 181 6.82 -7.37 16.91
CA ALA A 181 5.66 -7.34 17.78
C ALA A 181 4.56 -8.16 17.11
N THR A 182 4.11 -9.23 17.78
CA THR A 182 2.87 -9.92 17.42
C THR A 182 1.76 -9.30 18.26
N ILE A 183 0.79 -8.65 17.62
CA ILE A 183 -0.36 -8.06 18.30
C ILE A 183 -1.54 -8.96 18.02
N ASN A 184 -2.07 -9.56 19.08
CA ASN A 184 -3.29 -10.34 18.99
C ASN A 184 -4.49 -9.41 19.18
N LEU A 185 -5.41 -9.44 18.23
CA LEU A 185 -6.59 -8.57 18.21
C LEU A 185 -7.86 -9.28 18.71
N SER A 186 -7.75 -10.51 19.21
CA SER A 186 -8.87 -11.25 19.78
C SER A 186 -9.35 -10.57 21.06
N ASN A 187 -10.50 -9.90 20.97
CA ASN A 187 -11.47 -9.88 22.06
C ASN A 187 -12.37 -11.10 21.92
#